data_AF-A0A8D0BKR5-F1
#
_entry.id   AF-A0A8D0BKR5-F1
#
_cell.length_a   1.000
_cell.length_b   1.000
_cell.length_c   1.000
_cell.angle_alpha   90.00
_cell.angle_beta   90.00
_cell.angle_gamma   90.00
#
_symmetry.space_group_name_H-M   'P 1'
#
loop_
_entity.id
_entity.type
_entity.pdbx_description
1 polymer ?
#
loop_
_entity_poly.entity_id
_entity_poly.type
_entity_poly.pdbx_seq_one_letter_code
_entity_poly.pdbx_strand_id
1 'polypeptide(L)'
;MDLFIASSHSFFQGVSEMEKLKDIFARSIFYLEEKGMAKAPYHLAVQEAVDRVKKEVTLLKTAPACIPPCGYQKEARQYQCSSCSMVDCQLPIDCPIQDMHKLEGETALLRCEVQFQIPSDCSYRWKFIRDARTRELYFFQDMNFGYNPSLLIRPTLGSHHGSYVCEIAQGNEVLARKFFFLNGQYIIGPQALIHE
;
A
#
# COMPACT_ATOMS: atom_id res chain seq x y z
N MET A 1 13.38 -33.31 8.37
CA MET A 1 12.72 -32.18 7.67
C MET A 1 13.48 -30.89 7.95
N ASP A 2 14.80 -31.00 8.18
CA ASP A 2 15.62 -30.01 8.87
C ASP A 2 16.70 -29.39 7.97
N LEU A 3 16.73 -29.80 6.70
CA LEU A 3 17.66 -29.28 5.67
C LEU A 3 17.22 -27.93 5.08
N PHE A 4 16.07 -27.38 5.51
CA PHE A 4 15.56 -26.08 5.07
C PHE A 4 15.86 -24.92 6.05
N ILE A 5 16.37 -25.20 7.26
CA ILE A 5 16.42 -24.21 8.35
C ILE A 5 17.80 -23.54 8.52
N ALA A 6 18.88 -24.14 8.00
CA ALA A 6 20.25 -23.71 8.28
C ALA A 6 20.89 -22.88 7.16
N SER A 7 20.27 -21.79 6.74
CA SER A 7 21.02 -20.68 6.13
C SER A 7 20.21 -19.39 6.26
N SER A 8 20.77 -18.46 7.02
CA SER A 8 20.33 -17.10 7.27
C SER A 8 19.82 -16.38 6.02
N HIS A 9 18.51 -16.45 5.78
CA HIS A 9 17.60 -15.49 5.14
C HIS A 9 16.27 -16.23 5.02
N SER A 10 15.32 -15.92 5.89
CA SER A 10 13.91 -16.27 5.68
C SER A 10 13.53 -15.78 4.29
N PHE A 11 13.42 -16.69 3.32
CA PHE A 11 13.35 -16.35 1.91
C PHE A 11 11.98 -15.70 1.61
N PHE A 12 11.92 -14.37 1.71
CA PHE A 12 10.72 -13.59 1.47
C PHE A 12 10.52 -13.41 -0.03
N GLN A 13 9.60 -14.17 -0.61
CA GLN A 13 9.25 -14.07 -2.03
C GLN A 13 8.16 -13.04 -2.25
N GLY A 14 8.21 -12.32 -3.37
CA GLY A 14 7.09 -11.46 -3.78
C GLY A 14 5.85 -12.28 -4.11
N VAL A 15 4.67 -11.82 -3.67
CA VAL A 15 3.39 -12.50 -3.98
C VAL A 15 3.16 -12.64 -5.48
N SER A 16 3.64 -11.66 -6.25
CA SER A 16 3.59 -11.68 -7.71
C SER A 16 4.21 -12.94 -8.33
N GLU A 17 5.10 -13.62 -7.61
CA GLU A 17 5.82 -14.82 -8.05
C GLU A 17 5.23 -16.11 -7.44
N MET A 18 4.14 -16.03 -6.69
CA MET A 18 3.54 -17.17 -5.99
C MET A 18 3.15 -18.32 -6.93
N GLU A 19 2.56 -18.02 -8.08
CA GLU A 19 2.20 -19.06 -9.06
C GLU A 19 3.44 -19.77 -9.62
N LYS A 20 4.55 -19.05 -9.81
CA LYS A 20 5.82 -19.68 -10.21
C LYS A 20 6.40 -20.53 -9.09
N LEU A 21 6.30 -20.07 -7.84
CA LEU A 21 6.71 -20.86 -6.68
C LEU A 21 5.93 -22.18 -6.61
N LYS A 22 4.60 -22.14 -6.79
CA LYS A 22 3.75 -23.34 -6.85
C LYS A 22 4.19 -24.28 -7.98
N ASP A 23 4.47 -23.75 -9.17
CA ASP A 23 4.93 -24.52 -10.31
C ASP A 23 6.29 -25.22 -10.06
N ILE A 24 7.25 -24.54 -9.43
CA ILE A 24 8.53 -25.14 -9.02
C ILE A 24 8.32 -26.36 -8.12
N PHE A 25 7.44 -26.24 -7.12
CA PHE A 25 7.12 -27.36 -6.22
C PHE A 25 6.34 -28.46 -6.92
N ALA A 26 5.37 -28.13 -7.79
CA ALA A 26 4.62 -29.10 -8.56
C ALA A 26 5.55 -29.95 -9.45
N ARG A 27 6.48 -29.31 -10.19
CA ARG A 27 7.50 -30.02 -10.98
C ARG A 27 8.37 -30.95 -10.13
N SER A 28 8.69 -30.53 -8.91
CA SER A 28 9.50 -31.32 -8.00
C SER A 28 8.76 -32.56 -7.48
N ILE A 29 7.45 -32.44 -7.25
CA ILE A 29 6.60 -33.59 -6.89
C ILE A 29 6.58 -34.60 -8.05
N PHE A 30 6.30 -34.14 -9.28
CA PHE A 30 6.30 -35.02 -10.46
C PHE A 30 7.65 -35.72 -10.68
N TYR A 31 8.76 -34.99 -10.49
CA TYR A 31 10.10 -35.56 -10.58
C TYR A 31 10.32 -36.72 -9.58
N LEU A 32 9.89 -36.53 -8.34
CA LEU A 32 10.03 -37.54 -7.29
C LEU A 32 9.14 -38.77 -7.55
N GLU A 33 7.95 -38.58 -8.10
CA GLU A 33 7.06 -39.67 -8.52
C GLU A 33 7.71 -40.52 -9.63
N GLU A 34 8.27 -39.89 -10.66
CA GLU A 34 8.99 -40.56 -11.76
C GLU A 34 10.17 -41.38 -11.23
N LYS A 35 10.98 -40.81 -10.33
CA LYS A 35 12.11 -41.51 -9.70
C LYS A 35 11.66 -42.66 -8.81
N GLY A 36 10.52 -42.51 -8.12
CA GLY A 36 9.89 -43.58 -7.35
C GLY A 36 9.48 -44.76 -8.24
N MET A 37 8.83 -44.49 -9.37
CA MET A 37 8.46 -45.50 -10.36
C MET A 37 9.68 -46.22 -10.96
N ALA A 38 10.75 -45.48 -11.21
CA ALA A 38 12.03 -46.03 -11.68
C ALA A 38 12.82 -46.78 -10.59
N LYS A 39 12.30 -46.90 -9.37
CA LYS A 39 12.95 -47.52 -8.20
C LYS A 39 14.34 -46.93 -7.90
N ALA A 40 14.53 -45.65 -8.22
CA ALA A 40 15.76 -44.94 -7.88
C ALA A 40 15.90 -44.81 -6.35
N PRO A 41 17.13 -44.72 -5.80
CA PRO A 41 17.33 -44.45 -4.38
C PRO A 41 16.68 -43.11 -3.99
N TYR A 42 15.59 -43.18 -3.22
CA TYR A 42 14.73 -42.02 -2.98
C TYR A 42 15.45 -40.86 -2.26
N HIS A 43 16.40 -41.18 -1.36
CA HIS A 43 17.19 -40.15 -0.67
C HIS A 43 18.03 -39.30 -1.63
N LEU A 44 18.62 -39.90 -2.67
CA LEU A 44 19.37 -39.18 -3.71
C LEU A 44 18.42 -38.34 -4.56
N ALA A 45 17.28 -38.91 -4.96
CA ALA A 45 16.27 -38.18 -5.75
C ALA A 45 15.73 -36.95 -5.00
N VAL A 46 15.50 -37.06 -3.69
CA VAL A 46 15.08 -35.93 -2.84
C VAL A 46 16.18 -34.88 -2.76
N GLN A 47 17.44 -35.26 -2.58
CA GLN A 47 18.54 -34.31 -2.52
C GLN A 47 18.69 -33.54 -3.84
N GLU A 48 18.64 -34.23 -4.97
CA GLU A 48 18.64 -33.60 -6.29
C GLU A 48 17.43 -32.67 -6.50
N ALA A 49 16.24 -33.06 -6.06
CA ALA A 49 15.05 -32.23 -6.13
C ALA A 49 15.21 -30.96 -5.27
N VAL A 50 15.74 -31.08 -4.05
CA VAL A 50 16.02 -29.95 -3.16
C VAL A 50 17.01 -28.98 -3.79
N ASP A 51 18.09 -29.47 -4.41
CA ASP A 51 19.09 -28.62 -5.06
C ASP A 51 18.51 -27.88 -6.27
N ARG A 52 17.62 -28.52 -7.03
CA ARG A 52 16.86 -27.87 -8.12
C ARG A 52 15.93 -26.80 -7.60
N VAL A 53 15.10 -27.12 -6.60
CA VAL A 53 14.18 -26.16 -5.98
C VAL A 53 14.94 -24.96 -5.44
N LYS A 54 16.03 -25.17 -4.69
CA LYS A 54 16.86 -24.08 -4.16
C LYS A 54 17.33 -23.15 -5.28
N LYS A 55 17.85 -23.71 -6.38
CA LYS A 55 18.30 -22.94 -7.53
C LYS A 55 17.15 -22.14 -8.16
N GLU A 56 16.01 -22.76 -8.43
CA GLU A 56 14.88 -22.09 -9.09
C GLU A 56 14.24 -21.01 -8.18
N VAL A 57 14.12 -21.28 -6.89
CA VAL A 57 13.58 -20.34 -5.90
C VAL A 57 14.46 -19.08 -5.80
N THR A 58 15.79 -19.21 -5.93
CA THR A 58 16.70 -18.04 -5.93
C THR A 58 16.55 -17.12 -7.14
N LEU A 59 15.90 -17.60 -8.22
CA LEU A 59 15.63 -16.81 -9.42
C LEU A 59 14.31 -16.05 -9.35
N LEU A 60 13.45 -16.35 -8.37
CA LEU A 60 12.22 -15.62 -8.16
C LEU A 60 12.52 -14.22 -7.62
N LYS A 61 11.66 -13.27 -7.98
CA LYS A 61 11.79 -11.89 -7.54
C LYS A 61 11.35 -11.74 -6.08
N THR A 62 12.16 -11.03 -5.30
CA THR A 62 11.76 -10.57 -3.98
C THR A 62 10.67 -9.51 -4.10
N ALA A 63 9.80 -9.41 -3.09
CA ALA A 63 8.85 -8.31 -3.01
C ALA A 63 9.61 -6.96 -2.97
N PRO A 64 9.05 -5.88 -3.54
CA PRO A 64 9.53 -4.54 -3.27
C PRO A 64 9.47 -4.23 -1.77
N ALA A 65 10.34 -3.32 -1.32
CA ALA A 65 10.32 -2.86 0.06
C ALA A 65 9.04 -2.05 0.34
N CYS A 66 8.54 -2.14 1.58
CA CYS A 66 7.43 -1.30 2.04
C CYS A 66 7.81 0.18 2.01
N ILE A 67 6.94 1.02 1.47
CA ILE A 67 7.17 2.46 1.35
C ILE A 67 6.39 3.20 2.45
N PRO A 68 7.03 3.72 3.51
CA PRO A 68 6.35 4.49 4.55
C PRO A 68 5.77 5.81 4.00
N PRO A 69 4.83 6.48 4.71
CA PRO A 69 4.47 6.26 6.11
C PRO A 69 3.21 5.41 6.35
N CYS A 70 2.49 5.02 5.30
CA CYS A 70 1.14 4.49 5.41
C CYS A 70 0.76 3.62 4.21
N GLY A 71 -0.43 3.05 4.30
CA GLY A 71 -1.12 2.34 3.25
C GLY A 71 -0.76 0.86 3.20
N TYR A 72 -1.71 0.10 2.70
CA TYR A 72 -1.61 -1.32 2.45
C TYR A 72 -1.12 -1.56 1.02
N GLN A 73 0.02 -2.26 0.93
CA GLN A 73 0.83 -2.36 -0.29
C GLN A 73 0.83 -3.79 -0.78
N LYS A 74 -0.17 -4.15 -1.60
CA LYS A 74 -0.37 -5.50 -2.11
C LYS A 74 0.88 -6.06 -2.80
N GLU A 75 1.52 -5.25 -3.62
CA GLU A 75 2.71 -5.66 -4.36
C GLU A 75 3.94 -5.88 -3.46
N ALA A 76 3.99 -5.24 -2.30
CA ALA A 76 5.08 -5.39 -1.32
C ALA A 76 4.83 -6.53 -0.31
N ARG A 77 3.68 -7.22 -0.40
CA ARG A 77 3.40 -8.40 0.42
C ARG A 77 4.43 -9.49 0.12
N GLN A 78 4.84 -10.18 1.18
CA GLN A 78 5.86 -11.20 1.13
C GLN A 78 5.29 -12.56 1.52
N TYR A 79 5.77 -13.62 0.90
CA TYR A 79 5.55 -14.98 1.40
C TYR A 79 6.71 -15.41 2.28
N GLN A 80 6.41 -15.78 3.53
CA GLN A 80 7.38 -16.24 4.50
C GLN A 80 7.43 -17.77 4.49
N CYS A 81 8.46 -18.35 3.88
CA CYS A 81 8.63 -19.81 3.78
C CYS A 81 8.71 -20.52 5.15
N SER A 82 9.26 -19.87 6.18
CA SER A 82 9.42 -20.48 7.51
C SER A 82 8.11 -20.71 8.25
N SER A 83 7.09 -19.88 7.98
CA SER A 83 5.76 -19.95 8.60
C SER A 83 4.67 -20.35 7.60
N CYS A 84 5.02 -20.56 6.35
CA CYS A 84 4.09 -20.81 5.23
C CYS A 84 2.97 -19.78 5.13
N SER A 85 3.25 -18.51 5.44
CA SER A 85 2.24 -17.45 5.56
C SER A 85 2.55 -16.22 4.70
N MET A 86 1.51 -15.46 4.34
CA MET A 86 1.67 -14.14 3.73
C MET A 86 1.91 -13.10 4.82
N VAL A 87 2.83 -12.17 4.58
CA VAL A 87 3.18 -11.09 5.49
C VAL A 87 3.01 -9.76 4.78
N ASP A 88 2.20 -8.90 5.37
CA ASP A 88 1.96 -7.54 4.89
C ASP A 88 2.89 -6.52 5.52
N CYS A 89 3.04 -5.39 4.83
CA CYS A 89 3.64 -4.20 5.40
C CYS A 89 2.88 -3.79 6.67
N GLN A 90 3.60 -3.67 7.78
CA GLN A 90 3.05 -3.24 9.08
C GLN A 90 2.92 -1.71 9.12
N LEU A 91 2.23 -1.13 8.15
CA LEU A 91 1.96 0.30 8.03
C LEU A 91 0.47 0.58 8.28
N PRO A 92 0.13 1.71 8.92
CA PRO A 92 -1.27 2.08 9.12
C PRO A 92 -1.93 2.44 7.78
N ILE A 93 -3.22 2.13 7.62
CA ILE A 93 -4.02 2.56 6.45
C ILE A 93 -4.07 4.09 6.36
N ASP A 94 -4.15 4.76 7.50
CA ASP A 94 -4.32 6.20 7.60
C ASP A 94 -2.98 6.93 7.55
N CYS A 95 -2.79 7.73 6.51
CA CYS A 95 -1.61 8.56 6.34
C CYS A 95 -1.56 9.74 7.32
N PRO A 96 -0.38 10.31 7.56
CA PRO A 96 -0.26 11.57 8.29
C PRO A 96 -1.06 12.69 7.61
N ILE A 97 -1.56 13.64 8.41
CA ILE A 97 -2.21 14.85 7.90
C ILE A 97 -1.17 15.70 7.16
N GLN A 98 -1.51 16.10 5.93
CA GLN A 98 -0.77 17.10 5.17
C GLN A 98 -1.41 18.49 5.37
N ASP A 99 -0.71 19.40 6.04
CA ASP A 99 -1.16 20.77 6.21
C ASP A 99 -0.99 21.57 4.91
N MET A 100 -2.08 22.19 4.46
CA MET A 100 -2.21 22.94 3.21
C MET A 100 -2.51 24.40 3.54
N HIS A 101 -1.57 25.29 3.26
CA HIS A 101 -1.74 26.72 3.49
C HIS A 101 -2.17 27.40 2.20
N LYS A 102 -3.36 27.99 2.19
CA LYS A 102 -3.91 28.71 1.04
C LYS A 102 -4.57 30.01 1.49
N LEU A 103 -4.30 31.07 0.75
CA LEU A 103 -4.99 32.34 0.96
C LEU A 103 -6.40 32.26 0.39
N GLU A 104 -7.32 33.00 0.98
CA GLU A 104 -8.65 33.18 0.40
C GLU A 104 -8.54 33.74 -1.02
N GLY A 105 -9.34 33.21 -1.95
CA GLY A 105 -9.25 33.50 -3.38
C GLY A 105 -8.28 32.61 -4.17
N GLU A 106 -7.32 31.94 -3.52
CA GLU A 106 -6.37 31.06 -4.22
C GLU A 106 -6.99 29.73 -4.66
N THR A 107 -6.27 29.03 -5.55
CA THR A 107 -6.55 27.63 -5.86
C THR A 107 -5.93 26.69 -4.82
N ALA A 108 -6.74 25.79 -4.26
CA ALA A 108 -6.24 24.59 -3.58
C ALA A 108 -6.43 23.36 -4.48
N LEU A 109 -5.37 22.56 -4.64
CA LEU A 109 -5.41 21.27 -5.33
C LEU A 109 -4.93 20.19 -4.37
N LEU A 110 -5.81 19.27 -4.03
CA LEU A 110 -5.51 18.12 -3.16
C LEU A 110 -5.39 16.87 -4.03
N ARG A 111 -4.24 16.20 -3.95
CA ARG A 111 -3.93 15.00 -4.75
C ARG A 111 -3.94 13.74 -3.89
N CYS A 112 -4.89 12.86 -4.13
CA CYS A 112 -5.04 11.57 -3.49
C CYS A 112 -4.05 10.53 -4.03
N GLU A 113 -2.77 10.83 -3.89
CA GLU A 113 -1.66 10.02 -4.40
C GLU A 113 -0.80 9.54 -3.23
N VAL A 114 -0.38 8.28 -3.31
CA VAL A 114 0.58 7.62 -2.41
C VAL A 114 1.84 7.29 -3.18
N GLN A 115 2.94 7.03 -2.46
CA GLN A 115 4.25 6.79 -3.10
C GLN A 115 4.46 5.34 -3.55
N PHE A 116 3.59 4.42 -3.16
CA PHE A 116 3.61 3.04 -3.62
C PHE A 116 2.66 2.83 -4.80
N GLN A 117 2.91 1.78 -5.59
CA GLN A 117 2.07 1.44 -6.72
C GLN A 117 0.67 1.04 -6.26
N ILE A 118 -0.35 1.69 -6.84
CA ILE A 118 -1.75 1.33 -6.66
C ILE A 118 -2.31 0.72 -7.95
N PRO A 119 -3.22 -0.27 -7.86
CA PRO A 119 -3.90 -0.83 -9.01
C PRO A 119 -4.68 0.22 -9.83
N SER A 120 -4.82 0.01 -11.14
CA SER A 120 -5.51 0.95 -12.03
C SER A 120 -7.02 1.01 -11.83
N ASP A 121 -7.62 -0.03 -11.25
CA ASP A 121 -9.05 -0.20 -10.98
C ASP A 121 -9.46 0.34 -9.59
N CYS A 122 -8.63 1.19 -8.97
CA CYS A 122 -8.96 1.82 -7.70
C CYS A 122 -10.07 2.87 -7.82
N SER A 123 -10.89 2.95 -6.78
CA SER A 123 -11.89 3.98 -6.56
C SER A 123 -11.40 5.00 -5.53
N TYR A 124 -11.89 6.23 -5.65
CA TYR A 124 -11.55 7.33 -4.73
C TYR A 124 -12.81 7.86 -4.08
N ARG A 125 -12.80 8.12 -2.77
CA ARG A 125 -13.93 8.74 -2.07
C ARG A 125 -13.45 9.90 -1.22
N TRP A 126 -14.03 11.07 -1.45
CA TRP A 126 -13.69 12.28 -0.71
C TRP A 126 -14.69 12.54 0.40
N LYS A 127 -14.18 12.96 1.56
CA LYS A 127 -14.97 13.42 2.68
C LYS A 127 -14.38 14.69 3.28
N PHE A 128 -15.22 15.49 3.91
CA PHE A 128 -14.84 16.78 4.48
C PHE A 128 -15.47 16.99 5.85
N ILE A 129 -14.71 17.64 6.74
CA ILE A 129 -15.21 18.27 7.95
C ILE A 129 -14.67 19.68 8.05
N ARG A 130 -15.58 20.62 8.30
CA ARG A 130 -15.26 22.03 8.47
C ARG A 130 -14.65 22.31 9.84
N ASP A 131 -13.70 23.25 9.89
CA ASP A 131 -13.17 23.87 11.11
C ASP A 131 -12.56 22.90 12.14
N ALA A 132 -12.23 21.68 11.71
CA ALA A 132 -11.60 20.67 12.55
C ALA A 132 -10.33 20.13 11.90
N ARG A 133 -9.28 19.97 12.70
CA ARG A 133 -8.07 19.22 12.34
C ARG A 133 -8.13 17.83 12.96
N THR A 134 -8.60 16.83 12.21
CA THR A 134 -8.85 15.48 12.76
C THR A 134 -8.62 14.37 11.72
N ARG A 135 -8.40 13.15 12.20
CA ARG A 135 -8.42 11.91 11.39
C ARG A 135 -9.60 10.99 11.73
N GLU A 136 -10.48 11.41 12.63
CA GLU A 136 -11.59 10.59 13.10
C GLU A 136 -12.71 10.58 12.05
N LEU A 137 -12.78 9.49 11.27
CA LEU A 137 -13.65 9.35 10.10
C LEU A 137 -15.14 9.54 10.38
N TYR A 138 -15.59 9.28 11.61
CA TYR A 138 -16.99 9.44 12.03
C TYR A 138 -17.49 10.88 11.85
N PHE A 139 -16.61 11.88 11.97
CA PHE A 139 -17.02 13.28 11.84
C PHE A 139 -17.09 13.78 10.39
N PHE A 140 -16.53 13.03 9.45
CA PHE A 140 -16.44 13.46 8.06
C PHE A 140 -17.74 13.17 7.30
N GLN A 141 -18.15 14.13 6.47
CA GLN A 141 -19.29 13.99 5.58
C GLN A 141 -18.82 13.65 4.17
N ASP A 142 -19.47 12.68 3.52
CA ASP A 142 -19.18 12.33 2.13
C ASP A 142 -19.42 13.53 1.20
N MET A 143 -18.50 13.73 0.27
CA MET A 143 -18.57 14.81 -0.71
C MET A 143 -19.17 14.33 -2.02
N ASN A 144 -20.14 15.08 -2.57
CA ASN A 144 -20.86 14.70 -3.80
C ASN A 144 -20.08 14.91 -5.12
N PHE A 145 -18.80 15.30 -5.07
CA PHE A 145 -18.04 15.75 -6.26
C PHE A 145 -17.22 14.64 -6.95
N GLY A 146 -17.50 13.38 -6.62
CA GLY A 146 -17.14 12.22 -7.43
C GLY A 146 -15.87 11.45 -7.01
N TYR A 147 -15.53 10.47 -7.84
CA TYR A 147 -14.52 9.43 -7.56
C TYR A 147 -13.15 9.75 -8.16
N ASN A 148 -12.77 11.03 -8.17
CA ASN A 148 -11.53 11.48 -8.80
C ASN A 148 -10.34 11.40 -7.85
N PRO A 149 -9.12 11.12 -8.35
CA PRO A 149 -7.90 11.12 -7.54
C PRO A 149 -7.47 12.53 -7.10
N SER A 150 -8.15 13.58 -7.54
CA SER A 150 -7.82 14.96 -7.21
C SER A 150 -9.07 15.77 -6.91
N LEU A 151 -8.98 16.64 -5.91
CA LEU A 151 -10.00 17.62 -5.55
C LEU A 151 -9.46 19.02 -5.79
N LEU A 152 -10.17 19.78 -6.63
CA LEU A 152 -9.84 21.15 -6.99
C LEU A 152 -10.82 22.12 -6.34
N ILE A 153 -10.29 23.07 -5.56
CA ILE A 153 -11.05 24.12 -4.90
C ILE A 153 -10.63 25.46 -5.50
N ARG A 154 -11.58 26.13 -6.17
CA ARG A 154 -11.37 27.41 -6.86
C ARG A 154 -12.65 28.26 -6.82
N PRO A 155 -12.65 29.44 -6.20
CA PRO A 155 -11.64 29.93 -5.25
C PRO A 155 -11.69 29.19 -3.91
N THR A 156 -10.60 29.25 -3.15
CA THR A 156 -10.60 28.88 -1.74
C THR A 156 -11.35 29.96 -0.96
N LEU A 157 -12.25 29.54 -0.07
CA LEU A 157 -13.11 30.40 0.76
C LEU A 157 -12.96 29.95 2.21
N GLY A 158 -13.29 30.83 3.16
CA GLY A 158 -13.29 30.45 4.59
C GLY A 158 -14.13 29.21 4.89
N SER A 159 -15.19 28.94 4.12
CA SER A 159 -16.02 27.73 4.26
C SER A 159 -15.32 26.41 3.91
N HIS A 160 -14.17 26.47 3.24
CA HIS A 160 -13.34 25.32 2.89
C HIS A 160 -12.28 25.03 3.96
N HIS A 161 -12.17 25.86 5.00
CA HIS A 161 -11.28 25.58 6.13
C HIS A 161 -11.71 24.31 6.87
N GLY A 162 -10.75 23.41 7.12
CA GLY A 162 -11.01 22.14 7.80
C GLY A 162 -10.20 20.96 7.24
N SER A 163 -10.61 19.76 7.61
CA SER A 163 -9.94 18.52 7.19
C SER A 163 -10.66 17.87 6.01
N TYR A 164 -9.87 17.45 5.04
CA TYR A 164 -10.28 16.61 3.93
C TYR A 164 -9.64 15.24 4.08
N VAL A 165 -10.37 14.19 3.75
CA VAL A 165 -9.83 12.85 3.60
C VAL A 165 -10.23 12.30 2.24
N CYS A 166 -9.26 11.68 1.57
CA CYS A 166 -9.55 10.84 0.42
C CYS A 166 -9.22 9.39 0.77
N GLU A 167 -10.14 8.50 0.44
CA GLU A 167 -9.97 7.06 0.60
C GLU A 167 -9.73 6.43 -0.77
N ILE A 168 -8.63 5.67 -0.87
CA ILE A 168 -8.26 4.88 -2.05
C ILE A 168 -8.66 3.43 -1.74
N ALA A 169 -9.56 2.86 -2.53
CA ALA A 169 -10.07 1.51 -2.30
C ALA A 169 -10.13 0.69 -3.60
N GLN A 170 -9.80 -0.60 -3.50
CA GLN A 170 -10.00 -1.57 -4.58
C GLN A 170 -11.11 -2.55 -4.15
N GLY A 171 -12.27 -2.46 -4.77
CA GLY A 171 -13.47 -3.15 -4.29
C GLY A 171 -13.82 -2.71 -2.87
N ASN A 172 -13.84 -3.66 -1.92
CA ASN A 172 -14.12 -3.39 -0.51
C ASN A 172 -12.86 -3.17 0.35
N GLU A 173 -11.67 -3.28 -0.25
CA GLU A 173 -10.40 -3.18 0.49
C GLU A 173 -9.83 -1.78 0.38
N VAL A 174 -9.70 -1.10 1.53
CA VAL A 174 -9.11 0.23 1.61
C VAL A 174 -7.59 0.09 1.55
N LEU A 175 -6.97 0.68 0.54
CA LEU A 175 -5.52 0.68 0.36
C LEU A 175 -4.87 1.80 1.17
N ALA A 176 -5.43 3.00 1.17
CA ALA A 176 -4.91 4.12 1.93
C ALA A 176 -5.97 5.19 2.19
N ARG A 177 -5.81 5.95 3.27
CA ARG A 177 -6.54 7.21 3.50
C ARG A 177 -5.57 8.36 3.65
N LYS A 178 -5.66 9.34 2.76
CA LYS A 178 -4.81 10.52 2.80
C LYS A 178 -5.58 11.70 3.36
N PHE A 179 -5.02 12.33 4.39
CA PHE A 179 -5.64 13.44 5.09
C PHE A 179 -4.95 14.74 4.73
N PHE A 180 -5.75 15.79 4.56
CA PHE A 180 -5.28 17.15 4.33
C PHE A 180 -5.96 18.06 5.34
N PHE A 181 -5.25 19.04 5.87
CA PHE A 181 -5.85 20.12 6.65
C PHE A 181 -5.68 21.43 5.87
N LEU A 182 -6.77 22.00 5.37
CA LEU A 182 -6.75 23.23 4.60
C LEU A 182 -6.88 24.41 5.56
N ASN A 183 -5.78 25.12 5.76
CA ASN A 183 -5.73 26.35 6.53
C ASN A 183 -6.03 27.53 5.59
N GLY A 184 -7.23 28.11 5.72
CA GLY A 184 -7.60 29.33 5.02
C GLY A 184 -7.08 30.53 5.79
N GLN A 185 -5.98 31.12 5.34
CA GLN A 185 -5.53 32.40 5.89
C GLN A 185 -6.37 33.52 5.28
N TYR A 186 -7.09 34.25 6.14
CA TYR A 186 -7.73 35.50 5.76
C TYR A 186 -6.68 36.46 5.22
N ILE A 187 -6.96 37.10 4.09
CA ILE A 187 -6.20 38.30 3.71
C ILE A 187 -6.61 39.36 4.74
N ILE A 188 -5.74 39.57 5.74
CA ILE A 188 -5.83 40.77 6.56
C ILE A 188 -5.50 41.91 5.59
N GLY A 189 -6.55 42.57 5.07
CA GLY A 189 -6.37 43.83 4.35
C GLY A 189 -5.53 44.78 5.21
N PRO A 190 -4.76 45.72 4.63
CA PRO A 190 -3.92 46.61 5.42
C PRO A 190 -4.76 47.20 6.54
N GLN A 191 -4.37 46.91 7.78
CA GLN A 191 -4.88 47.62 8.94
C GLN A 191 -4.71 49.10 8.60
N ALA A 192 -5.82 49.80 8.39
CA ALA A 192 -5.82 51.24 8.42
C ALA A 192 -5.35 51.62 9.83
N LEU A 193 -4.04 51.83 9.97
CA LEU A 193 -3.46 52.65 11.01
C LEU A 193 -4.03 54.04 10.80
N ILE A 194 -5.22 54.29 11.35
CA ILE A 194 -5.63 55.65 11.67
C ILE A 194 -5.10 55.87 13.09
N HIS A 195 -3.84 56.29 13.13
CA HIS A 195 -3.35 57.15 14.18
C HIS A 195 -3.97 58.55 13.96
N GLU A 196 -4.36 59.15 15.08
CA GLU A 196 -4.85 60.53 15.30
C GLU A 196 -6.36 60.79 15.12
#